data_AF-A0A0C2ZBS1-F1
#
_entry.id   AF-A0A0C2ZBS1-F1
#
_cell.length_a   1.000
_cell.length_b   1.000
_cell.length_c   1.000
_cell.angle_alpha   90.00
_cell.angle_beta   90.00
_cell.angle_gamma   90.00
#
_symmetry.space_group_name_H-M   'P 1'
#
loop_
_entity.id
_entity.type
_entity.pdbx_description
1 polymer ?
#
loop_
_entity_poly.entity_id
_entity_poly.type
_entity_poly.pdbx_seq_one_letter_code
_entity_poly.pdbx_strand_id
1 'polypeptide(L)'
;MEIDKGQLRGLMKEVKTLILQHLDAHQTYTKQNPKNIDRLKREALQKIPLLRRYEGGWATLVIVRRLFHRRFILKADKLCSSLTSAASQDQRAESSPAHDVRPSPSTLTQFLKPIKPNVFKYLLPLTSAGFVDNNQFQEFLASPLDVKIGFIRHALEERASEKELKAILNAIEKLDGTL
;
A
#
# COMPACT_ATOMS: atom_id res chain seq x y z
N MET A 1 18.39 -14.71 -18.63
CA MET A 1 17.98 -13.32 -18.96
C MET A 1 17.22 -12.80 -17.76
N GLU A 2 17.73 -11.78 -17.09
CA GLU A 2 17.20 -11.29 -15.82
C GLU A 2 16.23 -10.13 -16.08
N ILE A 3 15.11 -10.08 -15.35
CA ILE A 3 14.17 -8.95 -15.42
C ILE A 3 14.79 -7.79 -14.65
N ASP A 4 14.99 -6.65 -15.31
CA ASP A 4 15.45 -5.45 -14.62
C ASP A 4 14.41 -4.96 -13.58
N LYS A 5 14.86 -4.28 -12.52
CA LYS A 5 14.01 -3.78 -11.44
C LYS A 5 12.84 -2.91 -11.97
N GLY A 6 13.07 -2.11 -13.01
CA GLY A 6 12.03 -1.30 -13.65
C GLY A 6 10.95 -2.15 -14.33
N GLN A 7 11.37 -3.20 -15.05
CA GLN A 7 10.45 -4.14 -15.70
C GLN A 7 9.63 -4.93 -14.68
N LEU A 8 10.26 -5.36 -13.57
CA LEU A 8 9.56 -6.05 -12.49
C LEU A 8 8.46 -5.18 -11.87
N ARG A 9 8.73 -3.88 -11.68
CA ARG A 9 7.76 -2.92 -11.15
C ARG A 9 6.56 -2.75 -12.09
N GLY A 10 6.80 -2.65 -13.40
CA GLY A 10 5.76 -2.61 -14.42
C GLY A 10 4.88 -3.87 -14.41
N LEU A 11 5.51 -5.05 -14.40
CA LEU A 11 4.83 -6.34 -14.29
C LEU A 11 3.98 -6.45 -13.03
N MET A 12 4.51 -6.05 -11.88
CA MET A 12 3.76 -6.07 -10.62
C MET A 12 2.52 -5.17 -10.69
N LYS A 13 2.61 -4.01 -11.35
CA LYS A 13 1.46 -3.09 -11.52
C LYS A 13 0.37 -3.71 -12.39
N GLU A 14 0.72 -4.30 -13.53
CA GLU A 14 -0.26 -4.93 -14.42
C GLU A 14 -0.92 -6.16 -13.79
N VAL A 15 -0.12 -7.02 -13.15
CA VAL A 15 -0.64 -8.19 -12.42
C VAL A 15 -1.53 -7.76 -11.25
N LYS A 16 -1.19 -6.66 -10.57
CA LYS A 16 -2.03 -6.09 -9.50
C LYS A 16 -3.44 -5.76 -10.01
N THR A 17 -3.56 -5.14 -11.17
CA THR A 17 -4.87 -4.81 -11.77
C THR A 17 -5.70 -6.08 -12.02
N LEU A 18 -5.07 -7.14 -12.52
CA LEU A 18 -5.75 -8.43 -12.75
C LEU A 18 -6.17 -9.11 -11.44
N ILE A 19 -5.36 -9.01 -10.39
CA ILE A 19 -5.71 -9.52 -9.06
C ILE A 19 -6.98 -8.84 -8.55
N LEU A 20 -7.09 -7.51 -8.68
CA LEU A 20 -8.26 -6.77 -8.23
C LEU A 20 -9.53 -7.12 -9.02
N GLN A 21 -9.40 -7.59 -10.26
CA GLN A 21 -10.52 -7.99 -11.13
C GLN A 21 -11.03 -9.41 -10.87
N HIS A 22 -10.14 -10.34 -10.50
CA HIS A 22 -10.48 -11.77 -10.45
C HIS A 22 -10.39 -12.41 -9.07
N LEU A 23 -9.65 -11.81 -8.14
CA LEU A 23 -9.37 -12.39 -6.84
C LEU A 23 -9.90 -11.51 -5.70
N ASP A 24 -10.25 -12.15 -4.59
CA ASP A 24 -10.73 -11.46 -3.42
C ASP A 24 -9.55 -10.97 -2.57
N ALA A 25 -9.30 -9.66 -2.57
CA ALA A 25 -8.23 -9.05 -1.76
C ALA A 25 -8.41 -9.28 -0.24
N HIS A 26 -9.61 -9.62 0.23
CA HIS A 26 -9.89 -9.90 1.64
C HIS A 26 -9.45 -11.30 2.08
N GLN A 27 -9.23 -12.24 1.15
CA GLN A 27 -8.91 -13.63 1.47
C GLN A 27 -7.45 -13.99 1.25
N THR A 28 -6.96 -15.00 2.01
CA THR A 28 -5.63 -15.58 1.83
C THR A 28 -5.44 -16.13 0.41
N TYR A 29 -4.23 -16.11 -0.15
CA TYR A 29 -3.98 -16.66 -1.49
C TYR A 29 -4.37 -18.15 -1.54
N THR A 30 -4.10 -18.86 -0.43
CA THR A 30 -4.49 -20.26 -0.21
C THR A 30 -5.99 -20.49 -0.12
N LYS A 31 -6.79 -19.47 0.19
CA LYS A 31 -8.26 -19.55 0.28
C LYS A 31 -8.96 -19.09 -1.00
N GLN A 32 -8.21 -18.58 -1.99
CA GLN A 32 -8.80 -18.16 -3.26
C GLN A 32 -9.38 -19.35 -4.02
N ASN A 33 -10.43 -19.09 -4.79
CA ASN A 33 -10.98 -20.08 -5.71
C ASN A 33 -9.93 -20.46 -6.78
N PRO A 34 -9.56 -21.74 -6.92
CA PRO A 34 -8.59 -22.19 -7.92
C PRO A 34 -8.96 -21.79 -9.35
N LYS A 35 -10.26 -21.81 -9.69
CA LYS A 35 -10.75 -21.42 -11.02
C LYS A 35 -10.45 -19.95 -11.34
N ASN A 36 -10.50 -19.07 -10.33
CA ASN A 36 -10.20 -17.65 -10.50
C ASN A 36 -8.69 -17.42 -10.64
N ILE A 37 -7.87 -18.20 -9.93
CA ILE A 37 -6.41 -18.18 -10.10
C ILE A 37 -6.04 -18.62 -11.53
N ASP A 38 -6.64 -19.69 -12.03
CA ASP A 38 -6.37 -20.18 -13.40
C ASP A 38 -6.86 -19.20 -14.47
N ARG A 39 -8.00 -18.54 -14.23
CA ARG A 39 -8.49 -17.46 -15.11
C ARG A 39 -7.51 -16.29 -15.13
N LEU A 40 -7.09 -15.81 -13.96
CA LEU A 40 -6.09 -14.74 -13.85
C LEU A 40 -4.78 -15.13 -14.54
N LYS A 41 -4.33 -16.38 -14.35
CA LYS A 41 -3.10 -16.88 -14.97
C LYS A 41 -3.17 -16.82 -16.50
N ARG A 42 -4.26 -17.32 -17.09
CA ARG A 42 -4.49 -17.27 -18.55
C ARG A 42 -4.52 -15.83 -19.05
N GLU A 43 -5.22 -14.94 -18.34
CA GLU A 43 -5.37 -13.55 -18.74
C GLU A 43 -4.06 -12.76 -18.60
N ALA A 44 -3.29 -13.00 -17.55
CA ALA A 44 -1.96 -12.41 -17.37
C ALA A 44 -0.99 -12.86 -18.46
N LEU A 45 -1.01 -14.15 -18.82
CA LEU A 45 -0.20 -14.65 -19.94
C LEU A 45 -0.65 -14.03 -21.27
N GLN A 46 -1.94 -13.78 -21.48
CA GLN A 46 -2.43 -13.10 -22.68
C GLN A 46 -2.01 -11.62 -22.72
N LYS A 47 -2.24 -10.87 -21.65
CA LYS A 47 -2.02 -9.41 -21.60
C LYS A 47 -0.56 -9.01 -21.43
N ILE A 48 0.27 -9.87 -20.86
CA ILE A 48 1.65 -9.54 -20.48
C ILE A 48 2.62 -10.47 -21.21
N PRO A 49 3.07 -10.13 -22.43
CA PRO A 49 3.91 -10.99 -23.26
C PRO A 49 5.22 -11.40 -22.59
N LEU A 50 5.76 -10.55 -21.71
CA LEU A 50 6.95 -10.83 -20.92
C LEU A 50 6.79 -12.06 -20.01
N LEU A 51 5.58 -12.32 -19.50
CA LEU A 51 5.32 -13.49 -18.65
C LEU A 51 5.25 -14.79 -19.45
N ARG A 52 5.00 -14.73 -20.77
CA ARG A 52 5.01 -15.91 -21.66
C ARG A 52 6.40 -16.50 -21.84
N ARG A 53 7.45 -15.71 -21.60
CA ARG A 53 8.85 -16.17 -21.66
C ARG A 53 9.20 -17.15 -20.55
N TYR A 54 8.38 -17.23 -19.50
CA TYR A 54 8.54 -18.14 -18.39
C TYR A 54 7.59 -19.32 -18.57
N GLU A 55 8.18 -20.50 -18.79
CA GLU A 55 7.43 -21.74 -19.05
C GLU A 55 6.37 -22.00 -17.98
N GLY A 56 5.19 -22.45 -18.38
CA GLY A 56 4.11 -22.78 -17.45
C GLY A 56 3.57 -21.60 -16.63
N GLY A 57 3.98 -20.35 -16.90
CA GLY A 57 3.47 -19.15 -16.24
C GLY A 57 3.77 -19.08 -14.74
N TRP A 58 4.84 -19.74 -14.27
CA TRP A 58 5.21 -19.76 -12.85
C TRP A 58 5.53 -18.35 -12.32
N ALA A 59 6.12 -17.49 -13.16
CA ALA A 59 6.44 -16.12 -12.82
C ALA A 59 5.20 -15.31 -12.42
N THR A 60 4.06 -15.54 -13.10
CA THR A 60 2.77 -14.94 -12.74
C THR A 60 2.36 -15.33 -11.33
N LEU A 61 2.46 -16.62 -10.98
CA LEU A 61 2.08 -17.11 -9.65
C LEU A 61 2.99 -16.57 -8.56
N VAL A 62 4.30 -16.44 -8.84
CA VAL A 62 5.25 -15.82 -7.91
C VAL A 62 4.89 -14.35 -7.65
N ILE A 63 4.59 -13.59 -8.70
CA ILE A 63 4.18 -12.18 -8.57
C ILE A 63 2.86 -12.08 -7.79
N VAL A 64 1.87 -12.91 -8.11
CA VAL A 64 0.57 -12.92 -7.41
C VAL A 64 0.76 -13.24 -5.93
N ARG A 65 1.51 -14.29 -5.59
CA ARG A 65 1.81 -14.64 -4.19
C ARG A 65 2.52 -13.50 -3.47
N ARG A 66 3.48 -12.84 -4.13
CA ARG A 66 4.21 -11.69 -3.57
C ARG A 66 3.28 -10.51 -3.28
N LEU A 67 2.35 -10.20 -4.19
CA LEU A 67 1.37 -9.13 -4.01
C LEU A 67 0.36 -9.45 -2.89
N PHE A 68 -0.05 -10.71 -2.75
CA PHE A 68 -0.91 -11.16 -1.65
C PHE A 68 -0.20 -11.25 -0.30
N HIS A 69 1.11 -11.48 -0.28
CA HIS A 69 1.90 -11.35 0.94
C HIS A 69 1.97 -9.88 1.38
N ARG A 70 2.00 -8.94 0.42
CA ARG A 70 1.88 -7.49 0.63
C ARG A 70 0.43 -7.00 0.58
N ARG A 71 -0.49 -7.75 1.19
CA ARG A 71 -1.95 -7.61 1.04
C ARG A 71 -2.51 -6.22 1.32
N PHE A 72 -1.83 -5.43 2.14
CA PHE A 72 -2.20 -4.04 2.44
C PHE A 72 -2.14 -3.13 1.19
N ILE A 73 -1.25 -3.38 0.23
CA ILE A 73 -1.13 -2.63 -1.04
C ILE A 73 -2.37 -2.87 -1.94
N LEU A 74 -3.02 -4.02 -1.82
CA LEU A 74 -4.26 -4.35 -2.54
C LEU A 74 -5.49 -3.68 -1.89
N LYS A 75 -5.46 -3.48 -0.57
CA LYS A 75 -6.56 -2.83 0.18
C LYS A 75 -6.56 -1.30 0.04
N ALA A 76 -5.39 -0.67 -0.06
CA ALA A 76 -5.28 0.79 -0.21
C ALA A 76 -5.90 1.32 -1.52
N ASP A 77 -5.79 0.58 -2.63
CA ASP A 77 -6.35 1.01 -3.92
C ASP A 77 -7.89 1.02 -3.91
N LYS A 78 -8.55 0.04 -3.27
CA LYS A 78 -10.02 -0.07 -3.22
C LYS A 78 -10.65 1.06 -2.40
N LEU A 79 -9.95 1.53 -1.36
CA LEU A 79 -10.35 2.71 -0.58
C LEU A 79 -10.22 4.01 -1.38
N CYS A 80 -9.17 4.13 -2.22
CA CYS A 80 -8.96 5.32 -3.04
C CYS A 80 -10.03 5.47 -4.14
N SER A 81 -10.46 4.37 -4.77
CA SER A 81 -11.57 4.38 -5.75
C SER A 81 -12.91 4.82 -5.14
N SER A 82 -13.09 4.54 -3.84
CA SER A 82 -14.30 4.88 -3.10
C SER A 82 -14.33 6.36 -2.69
N LEU A 83 -13.17 6.94 -2.37
CA LEU A 83 -13.03 8.35 -2.00
C LEU A 83 -13.12 9.30 -3.19
N THR A 84 -12.73 8.87 -4.40
CA THR A 84 -12.86 9.71 -5.60
C THR A 84 -14.29 9.77 -6.14
N SER A 85 -15.11 8.74 -5.88
CA SER A 85 -16.52 8.73 -6.30
C SER A 85 -17.44 9.55 -5.37
N ALA A 86 -17.01 9.83 -4.14
CA ALA A 86 -17.75 10.69 -3.21
C ALA A 86 -17.55 12.20 -3.45
N ALA A 87 -16.69 12.60 -4.39
CA ALA A 87 -16.39 14.00 -4.68
C ALA A 87 -17.25 14.60 -5.81
N SER A 88 -18.30 13.91 -6.26
CA SER A 88 -19.22 14.42 -7.31
C SER A 88 -20.64 13.87 -7.15
N GLN A 89 -21.27 14.19 -6.03
CA GLN A 89 -22.73 14.21 -5.79
C GLN A 89 -22.86 14.81 -4.37
N ASP A 90 -23.65 15.82 -4.05
CA ASP A 90 -24.71 16.53 -4.73
C ASP A 90 -24.81 17.88 -4.01
N GLN A 91 -25.01 18.97 -4.76
CA GLN A 91 -25.63 20.14 -4.16
C GLN A 91 -27.12 19.81 -3.99
N ARG A 92 -27.66 19.97 -2.77
CA ARG A 92 -28.94 20.65 -2.44
C ARG A 92 -29.70 20.02 -1.26
N ALA A 93 -29.87 20.88 -0.25
CA ALA A 93 -30.97 20.97 0.71
C ALA A 93 -31.23 19.84 1.74
N GLU A 94 -31.00 20.25 2.99
CA GLU A 94 -31.97 20.20 4.11
C GLU A 94 -32.24 18.89 4.86
N SER A 95 -31.78 18.94 6.12
CA SER A 95 -32.47 18.51 7.35
C SER A 95 -32.03 17.20 8.02
N SER A 96 -31.51 17.41 9.23
CA SER A 96 -31.59 16.56 10.44
C SER A 96 -30.44 15.59 10.77
N PRO A 97 -30.23 15.36 12.09
CA PRO A 97 -28.90 15.33 12.69
C PRO A 97 -28.42 13.91 12.95
N ALA A 98 -27.17 13.63 12.62
CA ALA A 98 -26.49 12.43 13.08
C ALA A 98 -25.04 12.79 13.36
N HIS A 99 -24.74 12.87 14.66
CA HIS A 99 -23.42 12.80 15.29
C HIS A 99 -22.21 13.01 14.38
N ASP A 100 -21.69 14.24 14.43
CA ASP A 100 -20.30 14.55 14.12
C ASP A 100 -19.37 13.68 14.98
N VAL A 101 -18.97 12.52 14.46
CA VAL A 101 -17.71 11.90 14.85
C VAL A 101 -16.66 12.48 13.93
N ARG A 102 -16.20 13.68 14.30
CA ARG A 102 -15.01 14.31 13.74
C ARG A 102 -13.85 13.30 13.91
N PRO A 103 -13.23 12.79 12.84
CA PRO A 103 -12.16 11.82 12.99
C PRO A 103 -10.99 12.49 13.73
N SER A 104 -10.66 11.96 14.91
CA SER A 104 -9.48 12.36 15.67
C SER A 104 -8.24 12.22 14.76
N PRO A 105 -7.32 13.21 14.74
CA PRO A 105 -6.12 13.13 13.93
C PRO A 105 -5.29 11.92 14.36
N SER A 106 -5.09 10.96 13.47
CA SER A 106 -4.30 9.76 13.74
C SER A 106 -2.90 10.12 14.27
N THR A 107 -2.32 9.28 15.13
CA THR A 107 -1.00 9.51 15.73
C THR A 107 0.09 9.74 14.67
N LEU A 108 -0.06 9.09 13.51
CA LEU A 108 0.80 9.31 12.33
C LEU A 108 0.69 10.74 11.77
N THR A 109 -0.52 11.31 11.72
CA THR A 109 -0.76 12.69 11.27
C THR A 109 -0.04 13.68 12.18
N GLN A 110 -0.11 13.44 13.49
CA GLN A 110 0.58 14.26 14.50
C GLN A 110 2.10 14.10 14.39
N PHE A 111 2.59 12.89 14.08
CA PHE A 111 4.02 12.62 13.88
C PHE A 111 4.60 13.31 12.64
N LEU A 112 3.89 13.30 11.50
CA LEU A 112 4.41 13.84 10.24
C LEU A 112 4.33 15.38 10.16
N LYS A 113 3.34 15.99 10.81
CA LYS A 113 3.09 17.44 10.76
C LYS A 113 4.27 18.32 11.21
N PRO A 114 5.04 18.01 12.27
CA PRO A 114 6.16 18.85 12.72
C PRO A 114 7.47 18.64 11.93
N ILE A 115 7.59 17.61 11.09
CA ILE A 115 8.85 17.28 10.39
C ILE A 115 9.10 18.27 9.25
N LYS A 116 10.33 18.79 9.17
CA LYS A 116 10.79 19.70 8.11
C LYS A 116 11.84 19.03 7.22
N PRO A 117 11.75 19.11 5.87
CA PRO A 117 10.68 19.76 5.07
C PRO A 117 9.33 19.03 5.20
N ASN A 118 8.23 19.66 4.78
CA ASN A 118 6.89 19.10 4.96
C ASN A 118 6.77 17.71 4.28
N VAL A 119 6.62 16.68 5.12
CA VAL A 119 6.52 15.28 4.73
C VAL A 119 5.09 14.74 4.77
N PHE A 120 4.09 15.61 4.94
CA PHE A 120 2.68 15.22 5.02
C PHE A 120 2.19 14.51 3.75
N LYS A 121 2.79 14.80 2.59
CA LYS A 121 2.57 14.06 1.33
C LYS A 121 2.84 12.55 1.44
N TYR A 122 3.60 12.11 2.46
CA TYR A 122 3.88 10.71 2.73
C TYR A 122 2.86 10.03 3.66
N LEU A 123 1.88 10.76 4.18
CA LEU A 123 0.80 10.18 4.98
C LEU A 123 0.11 9.03 4.23
N LEU A 124 -0.20 9.24 2.95
CA LEU A 124 -0.86 8.23 2.12
C LEU A 124 0.05 7.03 1.79
N PRO A 125 1.31 7.20 1.36
CA PRO A 125 2.27 6.10 1.24
C PRO A 125 2.47 5.29 2.53
N LEU A 126 2.54 5.94 3.69
CA LEU A 126 2.78 5.31 4.98
C LEU A 126 1.56 4.55 5.52
N THR A 127 0.36 5.13 5.40
CA THR A 127 -0.91 4.41 5.64
C THR A 127 -1.04 3.22 4.69
N SER A 128 -0.69 3.41 3.42
CA SER A 128 -0.64 2.35 2.40
C SER A 128 0.49 1.35 2.60
N ALA A 129 1.41 1.56 3.55
CA ALA A 129 2.47 0.62 3.90
C ALA A 129 2.15 -0.21 5.14
N GLY A 130 1.14 0.17 5.92
CA GLY A 130 0.76 -0.55 7.13
C GLY A 130 0.44 0.33 8.34
N PHE A 131 0.38 1.66 8.21
CA PHE A 131 -0.10 2.54 9.29
C PHE A 131 -1.58 2.88 9.11
N VAL A 132 -2.44 1.87 9.06
CA VAL A 132 -3.87 2.06 8.74
C VAL A 132 -4.63 2.64 9.94
N ASP A 133 -4.21 2.30 11.15
CA ASP A 133 -4.81 2.76 12.40
C ASP A 133 -3.74 3.12 13.45
N ASN A 134 -4.20 3.68 14.56
CA ASN A 134 -3.32 4.08 15.65
C ASN A 134 -2.64 2.86 16.31
N ASN A 135 -3.27 1.68 16.33
CA ASN A 135 -2.69 0.50 16.97
C ASN A 135 -1.47 0.00 16.18
N GLN A 136 -1.58 -0.07 14.86
CA GLN A 136 -0.46 -0.43 13.97
C GLN A 136 0.68 0.59 14.03
N PHE A 137 0.35 1.87 14.19
CA PHE A 137 1.38 2.89 14.40
C PHE A 137 2.07 2.72 15.77
N GLN A 138 1.33 2.35 16.82
CA GLN A 138 1.92 2.06 18.13
C GLN A 138 2.77 0.78 18.12
N GLU A 139 2.33 -0.29 17.46
CA GLU A 139 3.14 -1.50 17.26
C GLU A 139 4.43 -1.20 16.50
N PHE A 140 4.35 -0.33 15.49
CA PHE A 140 5.53 0.17 14.80
C PHE A 140 6.45 0.97 15.72
N LEU A 141 5.91 1.85 16.57
CA LEU A 141 6.70 2.58 17.57
C LEU A 141 7.32 1.66 18.63
N ALA A 142 6.72 0.49 18.91
CA ALA A 142 7.29 -0.51 19.81
C ALA A 142 8.34 -1.42 19.13
N SER A 143 8.47 -1.35 17.80
CA SER A 143 9.41 -2.20 17.06
C SER A 143 10.87 -1.73 17.20
N PRO A 144 11.87 -2.61 17.04
CA PRO A 144 13.28 -2.22 17.02
C PRO A 144 13.61 -1.16 15.95
N LEU A 145 14.60 -0.32 16.22
CA LEU A 145 14.96 0.82 15.37
C LEU A 145 15.34 0.41 13.94
N ASP A 146 16.06 -0.69 13.78
CA ASP A 146 16.41 -1.29 12.49
C ASP A 146 15.17 -1.69 11.68
N VAL A 147 14.16 -2.26 12.35
CA VAL A 147 12.86 -2.59 11.74
C VAL A 147 12.12 -1.33 11.30
N LYS A 148 12.13 -0.28 12.14
CA LYS A 148 11.51 1.01 11.83
C LYS A 148 12.14 1.66 10.60
N ILE A 149 13.48 1.71 10.55
CA ILE A 149 14.24 2.27 9.43
C ILE A 149 13.95 1.48 8.14
N GLY A 150 13.99 0.15 8.22
CA GLY A 150 13.72 -0.73 7.08
C GLY A 150 12.32 -0.53 6.52
N PHE A 151 11.32 -0.43 7.40
CA PHE A 151 9.94 -0.17 7.01
C PHE A 151 9.79 1.16 6.28
N ILE A 152 10.34 2.26 6.82
CA ILE A 152 10.19 3.59 6.20
C ILE A 152 10.90 3.67 4.85
N ARG A 153 12.11 3.10 4.73
CA ARG A 153 12.81 2.99 3.44
C ARG A 153 11.99 2.19 2.43
N HIS A 154 11.33 1.12 2.87
CA HIS A 154 10.48 0.32 2.02
C HIS A 154 9.14 1.00 1.68
N ALA A 155 8.54 1.74 2.61
CA ALA A 155 7.27 2.43 2.43
C ALA A 155 7.41 3.64 1.49
N LEU A 156 8.55 4.32 1.57
CA LEU A 156 8.80 5.55 0.83
C LEU A 156 9.63 5.34 -0.44
N GLU A 157 10.39 4.26 -0.55
CA GLU A 157 11.25 3.91 -1.69
C GLU A 157 11.88 5.16 -2.38
N GLU A 158 11.59 5.37 -3.67
CA GLU A 158 12.04 6.49 -4.52
C GLU A 158 11.13 7.72 -4.42
N ARG A 159 10.06 7.68 -3.61
CA ARG A 159 9.09 8.79 -3.49
C ARG A 159 9.60 9.91 -2.61
N ALA A 160 10.51 9.60 -1.68
CA ALA A 160 11.13 10.57 -0.80
C ALA A 160 12.51 10.98 -1.32
N SER A 161 12.76 12.28 -1.36
CA SER A 161 14.13 12.77 -1.52
C SER A 161 14.99 12.32 -0.33
N GLU A 162 16.29 12.19 -0.53
CA GLU A 162 17.22 11.79 0.53
C GLU A 162 17.13 12.71 1.77
N LYS A 163 16.91 14.01 1.54
CA LYS A 163 16.70 15.01 2.60
C LYS A 163 15.41 14.76 3.39
N GLU A 164 14.31 14.43 2.73
CA GLU A 164 13.04 14.11 3.38
C GLU A 164 13.08 12.78 4.12
N LEU A 165 13.69 11.76 3.50
CA LEU A 165 13.88 10.46 4.13
C LEU A 165 14.70 10.61 5.41
N LYS A 166 15.82 11.35 5.36
CA LYS A 166 16.65 11.62 6.54
C LYS A 166 15.88 12.40 7.61
N ALA A 167 15.03 13.35 7.23
CA ALA A 167 14.20 14.09 8.19
C ALA A 167 13.20 13.18 8.91
N ILE A 168 12.59 12.20 8.21
CA ILE A 168 11.67 11.23 8.81
C ILE A 168 12.40 10.26 9.72
N LEU A 169 13.54 9.71 9.27
CA LEU A 169 14.34 8.78 10.07
C LEU A 169 14.86 9.45 11.35
N ASN A 170 15.36 10.68 11.27
CA ASN A 170 15.78 11.44 12.45
C ASN A 170 14.62 11.70 13.42
N ALA A 171 13.40 11.91 12.91
CA ALA A 171 12.23 12.10 13.76
C ALA A 171 11.83 10.80 14.49
N ILE A 172 12.03 9.65 13.85
CA ILE A 172 11.81 8.32 14.46
C ILE A 172 12.86 8.04 15.52
N GLU A 173 14.14 8.27 15.24
CA GLU A 173 15.23 8.09 16.21
C GLU A 173 15.03 8.97 17.45
N LYS A 174 14.57 10.21 17.27
CA LYS A 174 14.24 11.10 18.40
C LYS A 174 13.10 10.58 19.26
N LEU A 175 12.05 10.03 18.63
CA LEU A 175 10.94 9.40 19.34
C LEU A 175 11.37 8.13 20.07
N ASP A 176 12.26 7.35 19.46
CA ASP A 176 12.81 6.13 20.06
C ASP A 176 13.66 6.40 21.30
N GLY A 177 14.41 7.52 21.29
CA GLY A 177 15.19 7.96 22.46
C GLY A 177 14.38 8.68 23.55
N THR A 178 13.07 8.90 23.35
CA THR A 178 12.18 9.51 24.37
C THR A 178 11.19 8.54 25.00
N LEU A 179 11.13 7.30 24.49
CA LEU A 179 10.32 6.18 25.01
C LEU A 179 11.18 5.26 25.89
#